data_AF-A0A9C8K960-F1
#
_entry.id   AF-A0A9C8K960-F1
#
_cell.length_a   1.000
_cell.length_b   1.000
_cell.length_c   1.000
_cell.angle_alpha   90.00
_cell.angle_beta   90.00
_cell.angle_gamma   90.00
#
_symmetry.space_group_name_H-M   'P 1'
#
loop_
_entity.id
_entity.type
_entity.pdbx_description
1 polymer ?
#
loop_
_entity_poly.entity_id
_entity_poly.type
_entity_poly.pdbx_seq_one_letter_code
_entity_poly.pdbx_strand_id
1 'polypeptide(L)' 'MKTVNIVLNELESARQKHPQFETAHHGYAVIKEEVDEMWDAIKADDMPQAIKESYQVAAMAIRFIEDLSHKLAKVKK' A
#
# COMPACT_ATOMS: atom_id res chain seq x y z
N MET A 1 -6.56 6.69 18.04
CA MET A 1 -5.76 5.74 17.23
C MET A 1 -4.96 6.52 16.17
N LYS A 2 -3.85 7.17 16.56
CA LYS A 2 -3.10 8.06 15.66
C LYS A 2 -2.51 7.32 14.46
N THR A 3 -1.94 6.14 14.69
CA THR A 3 -1.31 5.26 13.70
C THR A 3 -2.29 4.84 12.59
N VAL A 4 -3.46 4.30 12.97
CA VAL A 4 -4.47 3.83 12.00
C VAL A 4 -4.96 4.97 11.12
N ASN A 5 -5.16 6.17 11.68
CA ASN A 5 -5.59 7.33 10.90
C ASN A 5 -4.56 7.73 9.83
N ILE A 6 -3.26 7.60 10.11
CA ILE A 6 -2.21 7.89 9.11
C ILE A 6 -2.29 6.88 7.96
N VAL A 7 -2.41 5.58 8.27
CA VAL A 7 -2.58 4.53 7.24
C VAL A 7 -3.83 4.80 6.38
N LEU A 8 -4.94 5.21 7.00
CA LEU A 8 -6.15 5.57 6.26
C LEU A 8 -5.94 6.77 5.35
N ASN A 9 -5.16 7.77 5.77
CA ASN A 9 -4.84 8.91 4.91
C ASN A 9 -3.97 8.51 3.72
N GLU A 10 -2.96 7.65 3.90
CA GLU A 10 -2.16 7.10 2.81
C GLU A 10 -3.02 6.29 1.83
N LEU A 11 -3.93 5.46 2.37
CA LEU A 11 -4.89 4.69 1.59
C LEU A 11 -5.78 5.59 0.72
N GLU A 12 -6.37 6.64 1.30
CA GLU A 12 -7.19 7.62 0.55
C GLU A 12 -6.36 8.38 -0.48
N SER A 13 -5.14 8.79 -0.14
CA SER A 13 -4.25 9.47 -1.08
C SER A 13 -3.93 8.59 -2.28
N ALA A 14 -3.61 7.32 -2.05
CA ALA A 14 -3.37 6.37 -3.11
C ALA A 14 -4.64 6.15 -3.96
N ARG A 15 -5.83 6.01 -3.35
CA ARG A 15 -7.15 5.92 -4.04
C ARG A 15 -7.38 7.03 -5.04
N GLN A 16 -6.96 8.24 -4.71
CA GLN A 16 -7.11 9.40 -5.57
C GLN A 16 -6.06 9.47 -6.69
N LYS A 17 -4.83 9.02 -6.41
CA LYS A 17 -3.69 9.16 -7.34
C LYS A 17 -3.57 8.02 -8.34
N HIS A 18 -3.99 6.81 -7.97
CA HIS A 18 -3.73 5.60 -8.74
C HIS A 18 -5.02 4.81 -8.99
N PRO A 19 -5.17 4.20 -10.18
CA PRO A 19 -6.28 3.29 -10.44
C PRO A 19 -6.25 2.07 -9.51
N GLN A 20 -7.32 1.28 -9.51
CA GLN A 20 -7.34 0.01 -8.80
C GLN A 20 -6.32 -0.96 -9.40
N PHE A 21 -5.75 -1.85 -8.57
CA PHE A 21 -4.84 -2.86 -9.08
C PHE A 21 -5.51 -3.78 -10.12
N GLU A 22 -4.87 -3.90 -11.28
CA GLU A 22 -5.42 -4.72 -12.35
C GLU A 22 -5.20 -6.22 -12.13
N THR A 23 -4.07 -6.59 -11.52
CA THR A 23 -3.67 -7.97 -11.30
C THR A 23 -2.97 -8.09 -9.94
N ALA A 24 -2.88 -9.31 -9.43
CA ALA A 24 -2.09 -9.61 -8.24
C ALA A 24 -0.60 -9.26 -8.44
N HIS A 25 -0.06 -9.42 -9.65
CA HIS A 25 1.33 -9.02 -9.94
C HIS A 25 1.53 -7.51 -9.84
N HIS A 26 0.61 -6.70 -10.36
CA HIS A 26 0.67 -5.25 -10.22
C HIS A 26 0.60 -4.85 -8.74
N GLY A 27 -0.38 -5.35 -7.99
CA GLY A 27 -0.50 -5.04 -6.57
C GLY A 27 0.71 -5.49 -5.75
N TYR A 28 1.28 -6.67 -6.05
CA TYR A 28 2.50 -7.14 -5.41
C TYR A 28 3.70 -6.25 -5.72
N ALA A 29 3.86 -5.82 -6.98
CA ALA A 29 4.96 -4.95 -7.37
C ALA A 29 4.94 -3.63 -6.59
N VAL A 30 3.76 -3.02 -6.42
CA VAL A 30 3.61 -1.78 -5.64
C VAL A 30 3.90 -2.01 -4.17
N ILE A 31 3.37 -3.07 -3.54
CA ILE A 31 3.72 -3.38 -2.14
C ILE A 31 5.23 -3.60 -1.99
N LYS A 32 5.85 -4.30 -2.95
CA LYS A 32 7.28 -4.57 -2.92
C LYS A 32 8.10 -3.27 -3.01
N GLU A 33 7.68 -2.33 -3.85
CA GLU A 33 8.30 -1.00 -3.95
C GLU A 33 8.30 -0.29 -2.60
N GLU A 34 7.15 -0.19 -1.93
CA GLU A 34 7.05 0.43 -0.60
C GLU A 34 7.94 -0.27 0.46
N VAL A 35 8.03 -1.60 0.40
CA VAL A 35 8.91 -2.38 1.29
C VAL A 35 10.39 -2.14 0.98
N ASP A 36 10.76 -2.03 -0.29
CA ASP A 36 12.13 -1.74 -0.71
C ASP A 36 12.53 -0.33 -0.26
N GLU A 37 11.64 0.67 -0.41
CA GLU A 37 11.88 2.04 0.06
C GLU A 37 12.00 2.12 1.59
N MET A 38 11.14 1.39 2.32
CA MET A 38 11.28 1.23 3.77
C MET A 38 12.62 0.61 4.14
N TRP A 39 13.07 -0.41 3.41
CA TRP A 39 14.35 -1.08 3.66
C TRP A 39 15.55 -0.18 3.33
N ASP A 40 15.46 0.59 2.27
CA ASP A 40 16.48 1.58 1.90
C ASP A 40 16.62 2.66 2.98
N ALA A 41 15.50 3.15 3.52
CA ALA A 41 15.50 4.08 4.66
C ALA A 41 16.14 3.49 5.92
N ILE A 42 15.85 2.22 6.24
CA ILE A 42 16.48 1.52 7.38
C ILE A 42 17.99 1.40 7.17
N LYS A 43 18.45 1.01 5.97
CA LYS A 43 19.88 0.93 5.66
C LYS A 43 20.59 2.28 5.74
N ALA A 44 19.86 3.37 5.49
CA ALA A 44 20.35 4.74 5.59
C ALA A 44 20.27 5.33 7.01
N ASP A 45 19.80 4.58 8.00
CA ASP A 45 19.52 5.05 9.37
C ASP A 45 18.51 6.22 9.43
N ASP A 46 17.61 6.30 8.45
CA ASP A 46 16.52 7.29 8.38
C ASP A 46 15.22 6.69 8.93
N MET A 47 15.14 6.61 10.26
CA MET A 47 13.98 6.05 10.95
C MET A 47 12.66 6.81 10.69
N PRO A 48 12.61 8.15 10.61
CA PRO A 48 11.40 8.88 10.21
C PRO A 48 10.86 8.42 8.85
N GLN A 49 11.74 8.28 7.85
CA GLN A 49 11.37 7.82 6.53
C GLN A 49 10.95 6.35 6.54
N ALA A 50 11.66 5.47 7.26
CA ALA A 50 11.26 4.08 7.41
C ALA A 50 9.86 3.93 8.03
N ILE A 51 9.53 4.75 9.03
CA ILE A 51 8.19 4.78 9.63
C ILE A 51 7.15 5.28 8.62
N LYS A 52 7.47 6.31 7.83
CA LYS A 52 6.58 6.82 6.77
C LYS A 52 6.26 5.71 5.77
N GLU A 53 7.27 5.03 5.24
CA GLU A 53 7.03 3.99 4.22
C GLU A 53 6.35 2.76 4.82
N SER A 54 6.54 2.47 6.12
CA SER A 54 5.75 1.43 6.80
C SER A 54 4.24 1.70 6.80
N TYR A 55 3.82 2.98 6.86
CA TYR A 55 2.41 3.33 6.71
C TYR A 55 1.90 3.11 5.29
N GLN A 56 2.75 3.37 4.29
CA GLN A 56 2.44 3.15 2.89
C GLN A 56 2.35 1.66 2.56
N VAL A 57 3.28 0.83 3.07
CA VAL A 57 3.19 -0.64 3.03
C VAL A 57 1.85 -1.13 3.57
N ALA A 58 1.45 -0.65 4.76
CA ALA A 58 0.17 -1.04 5.36
C ALA A 58 -1.03 -0.61 4.49
N ALA A 59 -1.01 0.61 3.94
CA ALA A 59 -2.05 1.11 3.05
C ALA A 59 -2.14 0.30 1.74
N MET A 60 -1.00 -0.07 1.15
CA MET A 60 -0.97 -0.84 -0.10
C MET A 60 -1.42 -2.28 0.10
N ALA A 61 -1.15 -2.87 1.26
CA ALA A 61 -1.70 -4.16 1.63
C ALA A 61 -3.24 -4.14 1.71
N ILE A 62 -3.82 -3.06 2.26
CA ILE A 62 -5.29 -2.87 2.28
C ILE A 62 -5.84 -2.76 0.85
N ARG A 63 -5.23 -1.91 -0.01
CA ARG A 63 -5.63 -1.81 -1.42
C ARG A 63 -5.57 -3.13 -2.15
N PHE A 64 -4.52 -3.92 -1.93
CA PHE A 64 -4.37 -5.23 -2.54
C PHE A 64 -5.56 -6.15 -2.22
N ILE A 65 -5.98 -6.17 -0.95
CA ILE A 65 -7.15 -6.95 -0.52
C ILE A 65 -8.41 -6.41 -1.20
N GLU A 66 -8.67 -5.11 -1.11
CA GLU A 66 -9.91 -4.51 -1.59
C GLU A 66 -10.06 -4.59 -3.12
N ASP A 67 -9.05 -4.13 -3.87
CA ASP A 67 -9.10 -4.04 -5.33
C ASP A 67 -9.25 -5.43 -5.96
N LEU A 68 -8.52 -6.42 -5.45
CA LEU A 68 -8.60 -7.79 -5.97
C LEU A 68 -9.87 -8.52 -5.49
N SER A 69 -10.36 -8.27 -4.27
CA SER A 69 -11.64 -8.80 -3.80
C SER A 69 -12.82 -8.27 -4.64
N HIS A 70 -12.81 -6.97 -4.95
CA HIS A 70 -13.80 -6.36 -5.83
C HIS A 70 -13.77 -6.98 -7.23
N LYS A 71 -12.60 -7.32 -7.76
CA LYS A 71 -12.49 -8.03 -9.05
C LYS A 71 -13.06 -9.44 -8.98
N LEU A 72 -12.73 -10.22 -7.96
CA LEU A 72 -13.27 -11.58 -7.79
C LEU A 72 -14.81 -11.57 -7.69
N ALA A 73 -15.39 -10.58 -7.01
CA ALA A 73 -16.84 -10.44 -6.91
C ALA A 73 -17.52 -10.11 -8.26
N LYS A 74 -16.83 -9.39 -9.16
CA LYS A 74 -17.33 -9.08 -10.51
C LYS A 74 -17.26 -10.27 -11.47
N VAL A 75 -16.29 -11.17 -11.32
CA VAL A 75 -16.12 -12.36 -12.18
C VAL A 75 -17.17 -13.45 -11.88
N LYS A 76 -17.73 -13.47 -10.67
CA LYS A 76 -18.72 -14.47 -10.23
C LYS A 76 -20.19 -14.12 -10.58
N LYS A 77 -20.44 -13.00 -11.27
CA LYS A 77 -21.77 -12.60 -11.79
C LYS A 77 -21.82 -12.82 -13.29
#